data_AF-A0A819XBP5-F1
#
_entry.id   AF-A0A819XBP5-F1
#
_cell.length_a   1.000
_cell.length_b   1.000
_cell.length_c   1.000
_cell.angle_alpha   90.00
_cell.angle_beta   90.00
_cell.angle_gamma   90.00
#
_symmetry.space_group_name_H-M   'P 1'
#
loop_
_entity.id
_entity.type
_entity.pdbx_description
1 polymer ?
#
loop_
_entity_poly.entity_id
_entity_poly.type
_entity_poly.pdbx_seq_one_letter_code
_entity_poly.pdbx_strand_id
1 'polypeptide(L)'
;MTQEEIKFALRVEEALNRVPFTEYRQLIVEACVILTSIALGDTRFHWDEIISIEDIVSTANGIFLHDQSASGGDATKCCASGNPCGSAAGICLHFYDSAPSGRFGTINYFLRALLKILRVDETSVCSIS
;
A
#
# COMPACT_ATOMS: atom_id res chain seq x y z
N MET A 1 -11.27 -24.27 -9.16
CA MET A 1 -12.21 -23.41 -8.44
C MET A 1 -13.31 -24.25 -7.82
N THR A 2 -13.43 -24.23 -6.50
CA THR A 2 -14.52 -24.86 -5.76
C THR A 2 -15.70 -23.89 -5.60
N GLN A 3 -16.90 -24.40 -5.29
CA GLN A 3 -18.09 -23.54 -5.11
C GLN A 3 -17.92 -22.53 -3.97
N GLU A 4 -17.17 -22.90 -2.93
CA GLU A 4 -16.88 -22.02 -1.80
C GLU A 4 -15.87 -20.92 -2.17
N GLU A 5 -14.88 -21.22 -3.01
CA GLU A 5 -13.94 -20.21 -3.55
C GLU A 5 -14.69 -19.15 -4.38
N ILE A 6 -15.72 -19.52 -5.13
CA ILE A 6 -16.54 -18.59 -5.92
C ILE A 6 -17.34 -17.65 -5.02
N LYS A 7 -17.97 -18.17 -3.95
CA LYS A 7 -18.70 -17.34 -2.97
C LYS A 7 -17.78 -16.33 -2.27
N PHE A 8 -16.56 -16.75 -1.96
CA PHE A 8 -15.55 -15.87 -1.38
C PHE A 8 -15.14 -14.76 -2.35
N ALA A 9 -14.83 -15.10 -3.61
CA ALA A 9 -14.44 -14.13 -4.63
C ALA A 9 -15.52 -13.06 -4.84
N LEU A 10 -16.79 -13.44 -4.92
CA LEU A 10 -17.91 -12.49 -5.05
C LEU A 10 -18.02 -11.53 -3.86
N ARG A 11 -17.76 -12.00 -2.63
CA ARG A 11 -17.75 -11.13 -1.44
C ARG A 11 -16.59 -10.13 -1.47
N VAL A 12 -15.41 -10.56 -1.92
CA VAL A 12 -14.25 -9.66 -2.08
C VAL A 12 -14.54 -8.62 -3.15
N GLU A 13 -15.11 -9.03 -4.29
CA GLU A 13 -15.51 -8.11 -5.36
C GLU A 13 -16.56 -7.10 -4.86
N GLU A 14 -17.59 -7.55 -4.14
CA GLU A 14 -18.60 -6.67 -3.55
C GLU A 14 -17.98 -5.65 -2.59
N ALA A 15 -17.04 -6.08 -1.74
CA ALA A 15 -16.34 -5.19 -0.83
C ALA A 15 -15.51 -4.14 -1.58
N LEU A 16 -14.74 -4.53 -2.60
CA LEU A 16 -13.96 -3.60 -3.42
C LEU A 16 -14.84 -2.62 -4.20
N ASN A 17 -16.00 -3.08 -4.70
CA ASN A 17 -16.95 -2.24 -5.43
C ASN A 17 -17.63 -1.17 -4.56
N ARG A 18 -17.60 -1.31 -3.23
CA ARG A 18 -18.08 -0.28 -2.30
C ARG A 18 -17.11 0.90 -2.13
N VAL A 19 -15.86 0.77 -2.59
CA VAL A 19 -14.88 1.87 -2.56
C VAL A 19 -15.26 2.90 -3.63
N PRO A 20 -15.59 4.16 -3.28
CA PRO A 20 -16.25 5.11 -4.18
C PRO A 20 -15.35 5.65 -5.30
N PHE A 21 -14.04 5.82 -5.04
CA PHE A 21 -13.09 6.39 -5.99
C PHE A 21 -12.28 5.29 -6.67
N THR A 22 -12.24 5.30 -8.01
CA THR A 22 -11.58 4.26 -8.81
C THR A 22 -10.07 4.22 -8.56
N GLU A 23 -9.44 5.39 -8.44
CA GLU A 23 -8.01 5.57 -8.19
C GLU A 23 -7.64 5.06 -6.79
N TYR A 24 -8.46 5.35 -5.79
CA TYR A 24 -8.28 4.80 -4.44
C TYR A 24 -8.48 3.29 -4.42
N ARG A 25 -9.48 2.79 -5.13
CA ARG A 25 -9.72 1.34 -5.27
C ARG A 25 -8.53 0.63 -5.89
N GLN A 26 -7.86 1.22 -6.87
CA GLN A 26 -6.63 0.67 -7.45
C GLN A 26 -5.54 0.50 -6.37
N LEU A 27 -5.29 1.52 -5.54
CA LEU A 27 -4.31 1.44 -4.47
C LEU A 27 -4.65 0.36 -3.43
N ILE A 28 -5.94 0.21 -3.07
CA ILE A 28 -6.41 -0.86 -2.19
C ILE A 28 -6.11 -2.24 -2.79
N VAL A 29 -6.45 -2.45 -4.07
CA VAL A 29 -6.18 -3.72 -4.76
C VAL A 29 -4.68 -4.01 -4.81
N GLU A 30 -3.87 -3.00 -5.14
CA GLU A 30 -2.42 -3.13 -5.22
C GLU A 30 -1.81 -3.48 -3.85
N ALA A 31 -2.22 -2.81 -2.78
CA ALA A 31 -1.79 -3.12 -1.42
C ALA A 31 -2.18 -4.54 -1.00
N CYS A 32 -3.40 -5.00 -1.32
CA CYS A 32 -3.84 -6.39 -1.07
C CYS A 32 -2.97 -7.41 -1.81
N VAL A 33 -2.61 -7.15 -3.07
CA VAL A 33 -1.75 -8.04 -3.88
C VAL A 33 -0.37 -8.16 -3.25
N ILE A 34 0.24 -7.04 -2.85
CA ILE A 34 1.56 -7.03 -2.19
C ILE A 34 1.48 -7.77 -0.85
N LEU A 35 0.48 -7.48 -0.03
CA LEU A 35 0.29 -8.13 1.27
C LEU A 35 0.18 -9.65 1.13
N THR A 36 -0.65 -10.10 0.19
CA THR A 36 -0.82 -11.53 -0.12
C THR A 36 0.47 -12.14 -0.63
N SER A 37 1.23 -11.41 -1.46
CA SER A 37 2.51 -11.89 -1.98
C SER A 37 3.54 -12.11 -0.87
N ILE A 38 3.58 -11.22 0.12
CA ILE A 38 4.42 -11.39 1.32
C ILE A 38 3.94 -12.58 2.14
N ALA A 39 2.63 -12.68 2.40
CA ALA A 39 2.05 -13.79 3.17
C ALA A 39 2.34 -15.17 2.57
N LEU A 40 2.42 -15.26 1.24
CA LEU A 40 2.75 -16.50 0.54
C LEU A 40 4.26 -16.76 0.43
N GLY A 41 5.08 -15.71 0.43
CA GLY A 41 6.52 -15.80 0.15
C GLY A 41 7.43 -15.77 1.39
N ASP A 42 6.96 -15.25 2.52
CA ASP A 42 7.80 -14.99 3.69
C ASP A 42 7.12 -15.42 5.00
N THR A 43 7.68 -16.45 5.64
CA THR A 43 7.14 -17.03 6.87
C THR A 43 7.52 -16.28 8.14
N ARG A 44 8.29 -15.18 8.03
CA ARG A 44 8.78 -14.39 9.19
C ARG A 44 7.77 -13.39 9.73
N PHE A 45 6.68 -13.16 9.00
CA PHE A 45 5.62 -12.23 9.40
C PHE A 45 4.58 -12.93 10.25
N HIS A 46 4.16 -12.28 11.33
CA HIS A 46 3.04 -12.74 12.14
C HIS A 46 1.74 -12.18 11.57
N TRP A 47 0.75 -13.05 11.36
CA TRP A 47 -0.53 -12.72 10.73
C TRP A 47 -1.70 -12.72 11.72
N ASP A 48 -1.39 -12.65 13.01
CA ASP A 48 -2.37 -12.85 14.10
C ASP A 48 -3.14 -11.56 14.44
N GLU A 49 -2.86 -10.46 13.74
CA GLU A 49 -3.49 -9.15 13.94
C GLU A 49 -4.27 -8.69 12.71
N ILE A 50 -5.30 -7.87 12.95
CA ILE A 50 -6.08 -7.26 11.86
C ILE A 50 -5.22 -6.19 11.20
N ILE A 51 -5.01 -6.32 9.89
CA ILE A 51 -4.25 -5.37 9.08
C ILE A 51 -5.24 -4.50 8.31
N SER A 52 -5.23 -3.18 8.55
CA SER A 52 -6.00 -2.22 7.75
C SER A 52 -5.26 -1.91 6.45
N ILE A 53 -5.94 -2.11 5.32
CA ILE A 53 -5.41 -1.76 4.00
C ILE A 53 -5.37 -0.23 3.84
N GLU A 54 -6.34 0.47 4.41
CA GLU A 54 -6.39 1.93 4.44
C GLU A 54 -5.17 2.53 5.16
N ASP A 55 -4.75 1.93 6.28
CA ASP A 55 -3.56 2.37 7.02
C ASP A 55 -2.29 2.15 6.22
N ILE A 56 -2.20 1.05 5.45
CA ILE A 56 -1.09 0.81 4.52
C ILE A 56 -1.04 1.92 3.47
N VAL A 57 -2.17 2.25 2.84
CA VAL A 57 -2.23 3.28 1.79
C VAL A 57 -1.92 4.67 2.34
N SER A 58 -2.49 5.03 3.48
CA SER A 58 -2.24 6.30 4.15
C SER A 58 -0.78 6.45 4.57
N THR A 59 -0.19 5.41 5.17
CA THR A 59 1.22 5.39 5.58
C THR A 59 2.14 5.48 4.37
N ALA A 60 1.84 4.75 3.29
CA ALA A 60 2.60 4.80 2.04
C ALA A 60 2.59 6.21 1.43
N ASN A 61 1.42 6.86 1.37
CA ASN A 61 1.28 8.25 0.91
C ASN A 61 2.09 9.21 1.79
N GLY A 62 2.10 9.05 3.11
CA GLY A 62 2.92 9.86 4.01
C GLY A 62 4.42 9.72 3.74
N ILE A 63 4.90 8.49 3.51
CA ILE A 63 6.29 8.22 3.15
C ILE A 63 6.63 8.82 1.78
N PHE A 64 5.72 8.70 0.81
CA PHE A 64 5.86 9.34 -0.51
C PHE A 64 6.02 10.85 -0.39
N LEU A 65 5.15 11.52 0.37
CA LEU A 65 5.23 12.97 0.55
C LEU A 65 6.54 13.42 1.20
N HIS A 66 7.01 12.67 2.19
CA HIS A 66 8.31 12.92 2.79
C HIS A 66 9.45 12.87 1.76
N ASP A 67 9.48 11.82 0.93
CA ASP A 67 10.53 11.63 -0.07
C ASP A 67 10.43 12.64 -1.22
N GLN A 68 9.21 13.03 -1.60
CA GLN A 68 8.96 14.10 -2.58
C GLN A 68 9.46 15.46 -2.07
N SER A 69 9.21 15.80 -0.80
CA SER A 69 9.75 17.02 -0.19
C SER A 69 11.28 17.02 -0.15
N ALA A 70 11.89 15.89 0.22
CA ALA A 70 13.34 15.77 0.27
C ALA A 70 14.01 15.82 -1.11
N SER A 71 13.32 15.34 -2.15
CA SER A 71 13.87 15.22 -3.51
C SER A 71 13.42 16.34 -4.47
N GLY A 72 12.58 17.27 -4.00
CA GLY A 72 12.00 18.31 -4.87
C GLY A 72 11.06 17.75 -5.94
N GLY A 73 10.34 16.68 -5.64
CA GLY A 73 9.45 15.98 -6.58
C GLY A 73 8.14 16.72 -6.86
N ASP A 74 7.34 16.20 -7.79
CA ASP A 74 6.13 16.88 -8.28
C ASP A 74 5.10 17.16 -7.18
N ALA A 75 5.02 16.31 -6.14
CA ALA A 75 4.10 16.54 -5.03
C ALA A 75 4.40 17.82 -4.23
N THR A 76 5.60 18.41 -4.36
CA THR A 76 5.94 19.71 -3.75
C THR A 76 5.12 20.86 -4.33
N LYS A 77 4.59 20.71 -5.55
CA LYS A 77 3.69 21.68 -6.18
C LYS A 77 2.36 21.80 -5.44
N CYS A 78 2.02 20.86 -4.57
CA CYS A 78 0.73 20.81 -3.86
C CYS A 78 0.83 20.12 -2.49
N CYS A 79 0.58 18.80 -2.41
CA CYS A 79 0.42 18.04 -1.17
C CYS A 79 1.60 18.20 -0.21
N ALA A 80 2.82 18.13 -0.73
CA ALA A 80 4.05 18.13 0.08
C ALA A 80 4.42 19.55 0.57
N SER A 81 3.82 20.59 0.01
CA SER A 81 3.89 21.98 0.50
C SER A 81 2.70 22.39 1.37
N GLY A 82 1.81 21.45 1.71
CA GLY A 82 0.62 21.71 2.53
C GLY A 82 -0.56 22.30 1.77
N ASN A 83 -0.49 22.37 0.43
CA ASN A 83 -1.57 22.87 -0.41
C ASN A 83 -2.50 21.72 -0.85
N PRO A 84 -3.82 21.97 -1.00
CA PRO A 84 -4.76 20.95 -1.45
C PRO A 84 -4.47 20.55 -2.91
N CYS A 85 -4.67 19.26 -3.22
CA CYS A 85 -4.28 18.67 -4.50
C CYS A 85 -5.45 18.05 -5.30
N GLY A 86 -6.71 18.39 -5.00
CA GLY A 86 -7.84 17.77 -5.68
C GLY A 86 -7.88 16.25 -5.51
N SER A 87 -7.56 15.77 -4.31
CA SER A 87 -7.40 14.36 -4.00
C SER A 87 -8.67 13.68 -3.52
N ALA A 88 -8.80 12.39 -3.85
CA ALA A 88 -9.75 11.47 -3.23
C ALA A 88 -9.13 10.79 -1.99
N ALA A 89 -9.97 10.51 -0.98
CA ALA A 89 -9.60 9.74 0.22
C ALA A 89 -8.37 10.25 1.01
N GLY A 90 -8.00 11.52 0.88
CA GLY A 90 -6.84 12.10 1.58
C GLY A 90 -5.48 11.69 1.03
N ILE A 91 -5.42 11.07 -0.15
CA ILE A 91 -4.18 10.61 -0.78
C ILE A 91 -3.72 11.59 -1.85
N CYS A 92 -2.44 11.90 -1.94
CA CYS A 92 -1.95 12.89 -2.91
C CYS A 92 -2.25 12.48 -4.37
N LEU A 93 -2.65 13.43 -5.23
CA LEU A 93 -2.90 13.17 -6.66
C LEU A 93 -1.68 12.54 -7.33
N HIS A 94 -0.49 13.10 -7.07
CA HIS A 94 0.76 12.59 -7.63
C HIS A 94 1.13 11.18 -7.13
N PHE A 95 0.53 10.72 -6.03
CA PHE A 95 0.70 9.33 -5.60
C PHE A 95 -0.13 8.37 -6.47
N TYR A 96 -1.34 8.77 -6.88
CA TYR A 96 -2.13 8.01 -7.86
C TYR A 96 -1.44 7.94 -9.23
N ASP A 97 -0.75 9.01 -9.64
CA ASP A 97 -0.03 9.06 -10.92
C ASP A 97 1.35 8.35 -10.87
N SER A 98 1.77 7.87 -9.71
CA SER A 98 3.05 7.18 -9.57
C SER A 98 2.98 5.81 -10.23
N ALA A 99 4.03 5.45 -10.98
CA ALA A 99 4.15 4.10 -11.53
C ALA A 99 4.14 3.04 -10.41
N PRO A 100 3.68 1.80 -10.65
CA PRO A 100 3.73 0.77 -9.63
C PRO A 100 5.16 0.41 -9.23
N SER A 101 6.05 0.36 -10.21
CA SER A 101 7.45 -0.02 -10.04
C SER A 101 8.40 1.17 -9.99
N GLY A 102 9.66 0.88 -9.67
CA GLY A 102 10.73 1.88 -9.60
C GLY A 102 10.90 2.48 -8.21
N ARG A 103 11.93 3.34 -8.08
CA ARG A 103 12.34 3.90 -6.77
C ARG A 103 11.23 4.69 -6.08
N PHE A 104 10.45 5.44 -6.86
CA PHE A 104 9.33 6.23 -6.36
C PHE A 104 7.98 5.60 -6.75
N GLY A 105 7.95 4.29 -7.01
CA GLY A 105 6.73 3.60 -7.36
C GLY A 105 5.87 3.19 -6.16
N THR A 106 4.57 3.02 -6.36
CA THR A 106 3.61 2.71 -5.29
C THR A 106 3.96 1.42 -4.54
N ILE A 107 4.42 0.37 -5.22
CA ILE A 107 4.87 -0.90 -4.59
C ILE A 107 5.96 -0.64 -3.56
N ASN A 108 6.95 0.20 -3.89
CA ASN A 108 8.06 0.49 -2.98
C ASN A 108 7.55 1.17 -1.69
N TYR A 109 6.59 2.08 -1.81
CA TYR A 109 6.01 2.76 -0.66
C TYR A 109 5.08 1.85 0.15
N PHE A 110 4.33 0.96 -0.50
CA PHE A 110 3.53 -0.06 0.19
C PHE A 110 4.42 -1.02 0.97
N LEU A 111 5.51 -1.52 0.40
CA LEU A 111 6.47 -2.36 1.12
C LEU A 111 7.04 -1.64 2.35
N ARG A 112 7.43 -0.38 2.21
CA ARG A 112 7.94 0.43 3.34
C ARG A 112 6.86 0.71 4.39
N ALA A 113 5.62 0.90 3.99
CA ALA A 113 4.49 1.04 4.91
C ALA A 113 4.23 -0.27 5.67
N LEU A 114 4.23 -1.40 4.97
CA LEU A 114 4.06 -2.72 5.54
C LEU A 114 5.15 -3.05 6.56
N LEU A 115 6.41 -2.71 6.30
CA LEU A 115 7.49 -2.89 7.27
C LEU A 115 7.32 -2.06 8.55
N LYS A 116 6.53 -0.98 8.51
CA LYS A 116 6.19 -0.19 9.71
C LYS A 116 4.97 -0.74 10.47
N ILE A 117 4.07 -1.41 9.75
CA ILE A 117 2.79 -1.91 10.29
C ILE A 117 2.96 -3.35 10.81
N LEU A 118 3.62 -4.20 10.03
CA LEU A 118 3.83 -5.60 10.36
C LEU A 118 4.98 -5.76 11.36
N ARG A 119 4.80 -6.69 12.29
CA ARG A 119 5.88 -7.18 13.14
C ARG A 119 6.65 -8.25 12.39
N VAL A 120 7.98 -8.15 12.44
CA VAL A 120 8.90 -9.12 11.84
C VAL A 120 9.70 -9.76 12.96
N ASP A 121 9.85 -11.08 12.93
CA ASP A 121 10.80 -11.77 13.81
C ASP A 121 12.24 -11.43 13.39
N GLU A 122 12.93 -10.64 14.22
CA GLU A 122 14.36 -10.30 14.10
C GLU A 122 15.28 -11.54 14.21
N THR A 123 14.75 -12.73 14.52
CA THR A 123 15.53 -13.95 14.81
C THR A 123 16.07 -14.66 13.57
N SER A 124 15.80 -14.15 12.36
CA SER A 124 16.37 -14.68 11.11
C SER A 124 17.17 -13.61 10.37
N VAL A 125 18.11 -12.97 11.07
CA VAL A 125 19.25 -12.36 10.39
C VAL A 125 19.94 -13.48 9.63
N CYS A 126 19.97 -13.39 8.29
CA CYS A 126 20.85 -14.21 7.48
C CYS A 126 22.25 -14.14 8.08
N SER A 127 22.71 -15.24 8.67
CA SER A 127 24.12 -15.46 8.93
C SER A 127 24.82 -15.33 7.58
N ILE A 128 25.43 -14.18 7.34
CA ILE A 128 26.33 -14.00 6.21
C ILE A 128 27.54 -14.89 6.53
N SER A 129 27.51 -16.12 6.01
CA SER A 129 28.68 -17.01 5.93
C SER A 129 29.44 -16.72 4.64
#